data_AF-A0A4Q6DMQ6-F1
#
_entry.id   AF-A0A4Q6DMQ6-F1
#
_cell.length_a   1.000
_cell.length_b   1.000
_cell.length_c   1.000
_cell.angle_alpha   90.00
_cell.angle_beta   90.00
_cell.angle_gamma   90.00
#
_symmetry.space_group_name_H-M   'P 1'
#
loop_
_entity.id
_entity.type
_entity.pdbx_description
1 polymer ?
#
loop_
_entity_poly.entity_id
_entity_poly.type
_entity_poly.pdbx_seq_one_letter_code
_entity_poly.pdbx_strand_id
1 'polypeptide(L)' 'KVFAAGDMRRGQSLVVWAISEGRECARAVDEYLMARPTVLESKDRSAVLIA' A
#
# COMPACT_ATOMS: atom_id res chain seq x y z
N LYS A 1 3.13 -0.33 -16.36
CA LYS A 1 2.56 -1.31 -15.40
C LYS A 1 1.19 -0.79 -14.93
N VAL A 2 0.28 -1.67 -14.52
CA VAL A 2 -1.05 -1.29 -13.99
C VAL A 2 -1.10 -1.66 -12.51
N PHE A 3 -1.61 -0.75 -11.68
CA PHE A 3 -1.76 -0.93 -10.24
C PHE A 3 -3.23 -0.74 -9.87
N ALA A 4 -3.72 -1.55 -8.93
CA ALA A 4 -5.11 -1.50 -8.46
C ALA A 4 -5.15 -1.76 -6.95
N ALA A 5 -6.10 -1.14 -6.25
CA ALA A 5 -6.31 -1.29 -4.80
C ALA A 5 -7.80 -1.16 -4.46
N GLY A 6 -8.18 -1.62 -3.26
CA GLY A 6 -9.57 -1.54 -2.78
C GLY A 6 -10.53 -2.43 -3.55
N ASP A 7 -11.78 -2.00 -3.68
CA ASP A 7 -12.87 -2.84 -4.16
C ASP A 7 -12.71 -3.29 -5.62
N MET A 8 -11.98 -2.53 -6.44
CA MET A 8 -11.62 -2.95 -7.81
C MET A 8 -10.73 -4.20 -7.83
N ARG A 9 -9.97 -4.47 -6.75
CA ARG A 9 -9.05 -5.61 -6.65
C ARG A 9 -9.62 -6.74 -5.80
N ARG A 10 -10.36 -6.42 -4.73
CA ARG A 10 -10.86 -7.38 -3.74
C ARG A 10 -12.36 -7.69 -3.88
N GLY A 11 -13.16 -6.84 -4.52
CA GLY A 11 -14.62 -6.87 -4.45
C GLY A 11 -15.15 -6.06 -3.25
N GLN A 12 -16.42 -6.25 -2.87
CA GLN A 12 -17.04 -5.51 -1.76
C GLN A 12 -16.19 -5.62 -0.49
N SER A 13 -15.67 -4.50 0.00
CA SER A 13 -14.82 -4.47 1.18
C SER A 13 -15.12 -3.25 2.06
N LEU A 14 -14.46 -3.17 3.22
CA LEU A 14 -14.60 -2.02 4.12
C LEU A 14 -13.70 -0.89 3.66
N VAL A 15 -14.13 0.35 3.92
CA VAL A 15 -13.35 1.56 3.62
C VAL A 15 -11.93 1.49 4.19
N VAL A 16 -11.77 0.98 5.41
CA VAL A 16 -10.44 0.82 6.05
C VAL A 16 -9.51 -0.13 5.29
N TRP A 17 -10.06 -1.16 4.63
CA TRP A 17 -9.28 -2.07 3.79
C TRP A 17 -8.84 -1.38 2.51
N ALA A 18 -9.74 -0.64 1.86
CA ALA A 18 -9.39 0.17 0.69
C ALA A 18 -8.30 1.20 1.01
N ILE A 19 -8.36 1.87 2.16
CA ILE A 19 -7.32 2.81 2.63
C ILE A 19 -5.99 2.08 2.84
N SER A 20 -6.00 0.96 3.56
CA SER A 20 -4.78 0.21 3.82
C SER A 20 -4.13 -0.28 2.53
N GLU A 21 -4.90 -0.80 1.59
CA GLU A 21 -4.38 -1.31 0.32
C GLU A 21 -3.94 -0.17 -0.61
N GLY A 22 -4.63 0.97 -0.56
CA GLY A 22 -4.24 2.17 -1.28
C GLY A 22 -2.87 2.68 -0.85
N ARG A 23 -2.55 2.63 0.45
CA ARG A 23 -1.22 3.01 0.96
C ARG A 23 -0.11 2.09 0.44
N GLU A 24 -0.34 0.78 0.42
CA GLU A 24 0.62 -0.18 -0.15
C GLU A 24 0.76 -0.03 -1.67
N CYS A 25 -0.33 0.28 -2.37
CA CYS A 25 -0.29 0.60 -3.80
C CYS A 25 0.56 1.85 -4.07
N ALA A 26 0.40 2.91 -3.26
CA ALA A 26 1.21 4.13 -3.38
C ALA A 26 2.71 3.86 -3.23
N ARG A 27 3.10 2.97 -2.30
CA ARG A 27 4.50 2.50 -2.17
C ARG A 27 5.01 1.86 -3.44
N ALA A 28 4.26 0.90 -3.99
CA ALA A 28 4.66 0.17 -5.19
C ALA A 28 4.75 1.09 -6.42
N VAL A 29 3.86 2.08 -6.51
CA VAL A 29 3.91 3.11 -7.56
C VAL A 29 5.13 4.00 -7.39
N ASP A 30 5.44 4.46 -6.18
CA ASP A 30 6.63 5.27 -5.91
C ASP A 30 7.92 4.53 -6.26
N GLU A 31 8.07 3.27 -5.84
CA GLU A 31 9.23 2.43 -6.18
C GLU A 31 9.37 2.24 -7.70
N TYR A 32 8.24 2.05 -8.38
CA TYR A 32 8.22 1.88 -9.83
C TYR A 32 8.62 3.16 -10.58
N LEU A 33 8.13 4.32 -10.15
CA LEU A 33 8.42 5.61 -10.80
C LEU A 33 9.84 6.09 -10.49
N MET A 34 10.29 5.92 -9.25
CA MET A 34 11.58 6.43 -8.77
C MET A 34 12.74 5.47 -9.03
N ALA A 35 12.47 4.22 -9.44
CA ALA A 35 13.45 3.17 -9.67
C ALA A 35 14.41 2.94 -8.47
N ARG A 36 13.93 3.20 -7.25
CA ARG A 36 14.65 3.03 -5.99
C ARG A 36 13.68 2.64 -4.87
N PRO A 37 14.16 2.13 -3.73
CA PRO A 37 13.30 1.85 -2.58
C PRO A 37 12.54 3.10 -2.12
N THR A 38 11.25 2.92 -1.81
CA THR A 38 10.38 4.01 -1.33
C THR A 38 10.65 4.33 0.14
N VAL A 39 10.55 5.62 0.46
CA VAL A 39 10.69 6.16 1.82
C VAL A 39 9.37 6.19 2.58
N LEU A 40 8.26 5.87 1.93
CA LEU A 40 6.95 5.82 2.58
C LEU A 40 6.95 4.79 3.73
N GLU A 41 5.99 4.90 4.65
CA GLU A 41 5.73 3.92 5.72
C GLU A 41 5.18 2.61 5.13
N SER A 42 5.58 1.45 5.66
CA SER A 42 5.01 0.14 5.29
C SER A 42 4.23 -0.45 6.47
N LYS A 43 3.18 -1.21 6.18
CA LYS A 43 2.39 -1.91 7.21
C LYS A 43 3.25 -2.71 8.18
N ASP A 44 4.28 -3.39 7.67
CA ASP A 44 5.16 -4.25 8.46
C ASP A 44 6.13 -3.47 9.36
N ARG A 45 6.45 -2.21 9.03
CA ARG A 45 7.34 -1.37 9.84
C ARG A 45 6.65 -0.73 11.03
N SER A 46 5.33 -0.55 10.99
CA SER A 46 4.58 0.03 12.11
C SER A 46 4.36 -0.96 13.27
N ALA A 47 4.51 -2.27 13.05
CA ALA A 47 4.30 -3.31 14.07
C ALA A 47 5.52 -3.56 14.99
N VAL A 48 6.70 -3.05 14.63
CA VAL A 48 7.97 -3.35 15.34
C VAL A 48 8.22 -2.41 16.53
N LEU A 49 7.48 -1.31 16.67
CA LEU A 49 7.71 -0.33 17.74
C LEU A 49 7.01 -0.64 19.08
N ILE A 50 6.27 -1.76 19.18
CA ILE A 50 5.41 -2.09 20.34
C ILE A 50 5.80 -3.46 20.97
N ALA A 51 6.91 -4.07 20.56
CA ALA A 51 7.41 -5.34 21.14
C ALA A 51 8.73 -5.12 21.88
#